data_AF-A0A7X7W044-F1
#
_entry.id   AF-A0A7X7W044-F1
#
_cell.length_a   1.000
_cell.length_b   1.000
_cell.length_c   1.000
_cell.angle_alpha   90.00
_cell.angle_beta   90.00
_cell.angle_gamma   90.00
#
_symmetry.space_group_name_H-M   'P 1'
#
loop_
_entity.id
_entity.type
_entity.pdbx_description
1 polymer ?
#
loop_
_entity_poly.entity_id
_entity_poly.type
_entity_poly.pdbx_seq_one_letter_code
_entity_poly.pdbx_strand_id
1 'polypeptide(L)'
;MKFNGVCIETDDAPRLAEFYRIVLQEEPLAEGSHYSFTKVAVYDPGNVKVAKDKNVWLIFSDADIDALYGRLLCEIPGLEVVQPPERKPW
;
A
#
# COMPACT_ATOMS: atom_id res chain seq x y z
N MET A 1 -21.79 -12.78 2.44
CA MET A 1 -20.61 -12.29 1.70
C MET A 1 -19.78 -11.43 2.65
N LYS A 2 -18.45 -11.54 2.67
CA LYS A 2 -17.53 -10.73 3.50
C LYS A 2 -16.38 -10.25 2.62
N PHE A 3 -15.98 -8.99 2.77
CA PHE A 3 -14.81 -8.44 2.08
C PHE A 3 -13.56 -8.69 2.91
N ASN A 4 -12.58 -9.40 2.35
CA ASN A 4 -11.38 -9.80 3.09
C ASN A 4 -10.21 -8.85 2.85
N GLY A 5 -10.07 -8.32 1.64
CA GLY A 5 -8.97 -7.44 1.26
C GLY A 5 -8.88 -7.25 -0.24
N VAL A 6 -7.78 -6.64 -0.68
CA VAL A 6 -7.44 -6.44 -2.09
C VAL A 6 -6.13 -7.14 -2.43
N CYS A 7 -5.99 -7.61 -3.66
CA CYS A 7 -4.69 -8.02 -4.22
C CYS A 7 -4.31 -7.04 -5.32
N ILE A 8 -3.08 -6.54 -5.28
CA ILE A 8 -2.52 -5.62 -6.27
C ILE A 8 -1.52 -6.40 -7.11
N GLU A 9 -1.82 -6.50 -8.40
CA GLU A 9 -0.88 -7.07 -9.38
C GLU A 9 0.14 -6.00 -9.80
N THR A 10 1.41 -6.39 -9.88
CA THR A 10 2.54 -5.50 -10.18
C THR A 10 3.66 -6.27 -10.86
N ASP A 11 4.50 -5.61 -11.65
CA ASP A 11 5.68 -6.20 -12.30
C ASP A 11 6.92 -6.17 -11.40
N ASP A 12 6.75 -5.61 -10.19
CA ASP A 12 7.78 -5.52 -9.16
C ASP A 12 7.14 -5.71 -7.78
N ALA A 13 6.82 -6.97 -7.47
CA ALA A 13 6.21 -7.36 -6.19
C ALA A 13 7.10 -7.07 -4.99
N PRO A 14 8.43 -7.36 -5.00
CA PRO A 14 9.29 -7.06 -3.85
C PRO A 14 9.30 -5.58 -3.47
N ARG A 15 9.39 -4.67 -4.45
CA ARG A 15 9.39 -3.22 -4.18
C ARG A 15 8.06 -2.74 -3.58
N LEU A 16 6.94 -3.21 -4.13
CA LEU A 16 5.63 -2.80 -3.63
C LEU A 16 5.30 -3.45 -2.27
N ALA A 17 5.77 -4.68 -2.04
CA ALA A 17 5.69 -5.32 -0.73
C ALA A 17 6.48 -4.54 0.33
N GLU A 18 7.72 -4.10 0.02
CA GLU A 18 8.51 -3.29 0.96
C GLU A 18 7.80 -1.96 1.31
N PHE A 19 7.19 -1.31 0.32
CA PHE A 19 6.38 -0.12 0.56
C PHE A 19 5.25 -0.40 1.55
N TYR A 20 4.46 -1.46 1.35
CA TYR A 20 3.35 -1.78 2.26
C TYR A 20 3.82 -2.31 3.62
N ARG A 21 4.98 -2.98 3.69
CA ARG A 21 5.62 -3.37 4.95
C ARG A 21 5.88 -2.16 5.83
N ILE A 22 6.42 -1.07 5.25
CA ILE A 22 6.64 0.19 5.96
C ILE A 22 5.31 0.88 6.28
N VAL A 23 4.38 0.99 5.32
CA VAL A 23 3.09 1.67 5.55
C VAL A 23 2.29 0.99 6.66
N LEU A 24 2.14 -0.33 6.59
CA LEU A 24 1.30 -1.12 7.48
C LEU A 24 2.00 -1.55 8.77
N GLN A 25 3.32 -1.42 8.85
CA GLN A 25 4.14 -1.94 9.95
C GLN A 25 3.88 -3.43 10.21
N GLU A 26 3.63 -4.18 9.15
CA GLU A 26 3.31 -5.61 9.15
C GLU A 26 4.33 -6.33 8.27
N GLU A 27 4.84 -7.47 8.72
CA GLU A 27 5.69 -8.33 7.90
C GLU A 27 4.81 -9.22 7.01
N PRO A 28 5.05 -9.27 5.68
CA PRO A 28 4.24 -10.08 4.80
C PRO A 28 4.58 -11.57 4.92
N LEU A 29 3.57 -12.42 4.72
CA LEU A 29 3.82 -13.82 4.36
C LEU A 29 4.21 -13.88 2.88
N ALA A 30 5.45 -14.31 2.59
CA ALA A 30 5.99 -14.41 1.24
C ALA A 30 5.96 -15.85 0.72
N GLU A 31 5.36 -16.05 -0.45
CA GLU A 31 5.30 -17.33 -1.18
C GLU A 31 5.59 -17.08 -2.67
N GLY A 32 6.83 -17.35 -3.09
CA GLY A 32 7.25 -17.05 -4.47
C GLY A 32 7.21 -15.54 -4.73
N SER A 33 6.42 -15.12 -5.72
CA SER A 33 6.19 -13.72 -6.09
C SER A 33 4.96 -13.09 -5.44
N HIS A 34 4.36 -13.77 -4.45
CA HIS A 34 3.17 -13.32 -3.72
C HIS A 34 3.52 -12.94 -2.29
N TYR A 35 3.05 -11.77 -1.83
CA TYR A 35 3.27 -11.21 -0.50
C TYR A 35 1.92 -10.84 0.13
N SER A 36 1.59 -11.45 1.27
CA SER A 36 0.29 -11.26 1.93
C SER A 36 0.43 -10.47 3.24
N PHE A 37 -0.34 -9.39 3.35
CA PHE A 37 -0.64 -8.66 4.58
C PHE A 37 -2.09 -8.93 5.00
N THR A 38 -2.50 -8.43 6.16
CA THR A 38 -3.85 -8.67 6.72
C THR A 38 -4.98 -8.18 5.80
N LYS A 39 -4.79 -7.08 5.06
CA LYS A 39 -5.81 -6.48 4.17
C LYS A 39 -5.37 -6.23 2.73
N VAL A 40 -4.07 -6.33 2.46
CA VAL A 40 -3.47 -6.08 1.14
C VAL A 40 -2.63 -7.30 0.79
N ALA A 41 -2.70 -7.73 -0.45
CA ALA A 41 -1.72 -8.65 -1.03
C ALA A 41 -1.07 -7.97 -2.23
N VAL A 42 0.19 -8.33 -2.50
CA VAL A 42 0.95 -7.89 -3.66
C VAL A 42 1.40 -9.13 -4.41
N TYR A 43 1.22 -9.14 -5.72
CA TYR A 43 1.54 -10.30 -6.53
C TYR A 43 2.14 -9.91 -7.88
N ASP A 44 3.22 -10.58 -8.27
CA ASP A 44 3.74 -10.54 -9.65
C ASP A 44 3.42 -11.86 -10.37
N PRO A 45 2.46 -11.88 -11.31
CA PRO A 45 2.13 -13.06 -12.12
C PRO A 45 3.14 -13.33 -13.26
N GLY A 46 4.12 -12.46 -13.49
CA GLY A 46 5.13 -12.57 -14.55
C GLY A 46 4.69 -12.06 -15.92
N ASN A 47 3.42 -11.70 -16.10
CA ASN A 47 2.85 -11.17 -17.34
C ASN A 47 1.80 -10.07 -17.10
N VAL A 48 1.95 -9.32 -16.01
CA VAL A 48 1.00 -8.27 -15.65
C VAL A 48 1.03 -7.12 -16.67
N LYS A 49 -0.15 -6.55 -16.94
CA LYS A 49 -0.27 -5.28 -17.64
C LYS A 49 -0.40 -4.16 -16.63
N VAL A 50 0.73 -3.52 -16.30
CA VAL A 50 0.73 -2.38 -15.36
C VAL A 50 -0.21 -1.29 -15.89
N ALA A 51 -1.20 -0.93 -15.08
CA ALA A 51 -2.18 0.09 -15.42
C ALA A 51 -1.48 1.45 -15.52
N LYS A 52 -1.66 2.14 -16.65
CA LYS A 52 -1.18 3.52 -16.83
C LYS A 52 -2.03 4.52 -16.06
N ASP A 53 -3.31 4.21 -15.91
CA ASP A 53 -4.30 5.05 -15.26
C ASP A 53 -4.59 4.53 -13.85
N LYS A 54 -4.51 5.43 -12.86
CA LYS A 54 -4.84 5.14 -11.48
C LYS A 54 -6.37 5.23 -11.30
N ASN A 55 -7.05 4.10 -11.13
CA ASN A 55 -8.52 4.03 -11.04
C ASN A 55 -9.04 3.46 -9.70
N VAL A 56 -8.15 3.09 -8.79
CA VAL A 56 -8.48 2.57 -7.46
C VAL A 56 -7.76 3.37 -6.39
N TRP A 57 -8.45 3.63 -5.28
CA TRP A 57 -7.90 4.23 -4.06
C TRP A 57 -8.11 3.27 -2.91
N LEU A 58 -7.07 3.08 -2.10
CA LEU A 58 -7.17 2.35 -0.84
C LEU A 58 -7.20 3.37 0.29
N ILE A 59 -8.20 3.27 1.15
CA ILE A 59 -8.37 4.16 2.29
C ILE A 59 -8.03 3.38 3.56
N PHE A 60 -7.10 3.93 4.33
CA PHE A 60 -6.73 3.46 5.65
C PHE A 60 -7.10 4.53 6.68
N SER A 61 -7.37 4.10 7.90
CA SER A 61 -7.67 5.00 9.02
C SER A 61 -6.64 4.79 10.11
N ASP A 62 -6.19 5.89 10.71
CA ASP A 62 -5.37 5.89 11.91
C ASP A 62 -5.98 6.86 12.93
N ALA A 63 -5.71 6.63 14.21
CA ALA A 63 -6.16 7.52 15.27
C ALA A 63 -5.39 8.86 15.26
N ASP A 64 -4.16 8.87 14.74
CA ASP A 64 -3.29 10.04 14.65
C ASP A 64 -2.68 10.17 13.25
N ILE A 65 -3.40 10.88 12.36
CA ILE A 65 -2.97 11.10 10.98
C ILE A 65 -1.70 11.97 10.91
N ASP A 66 -1.50 12.91 11.84
CA ASP A 66 -0.34 13.81 11.82
C ASP A 66 0.94 13.05 12.17
N ALA A 67 0.89 12.19 13.20
CA ALA A 67 2.00 11.31 13.55
C ALA A 67 2.30 10.31 12.43
N LEU A 68 1.27 9.70 11.84
CA LEU A 68 1.42 8.79 10.70
C LEU A 68 2.06 9.50 9.50
N TYR A 69 1.62 10.71 9.16
CA TYR A 69 2.17 11.50 8.08
C TYR A 69 3.66 11.80 8.27
N GLY A 70 4.05 12.25 9.46
CA GLY A 70 5.45 12.50 9.81
C GLY A 70 6.32 11.25 9.70
N ARG A 71 5.82 10.11 10.18
CA ARG A 71 6.51 8.81 10.06
C ARG A 71 6.74 8.43 8.61
N LEU A 72 5.70 8.45 7.77
CA LEU A 72 5.80 8.01 6.38
C LEU A 72 6.75 8.89 5.56
N LEU A 73 6.78 10.20 5.81
CA LEU A 73 7.75 11.11 5.19
C LEU A 73 9.21 10.77 5.56
N CYS A 74 9.43 10.28 6.77
CA CYS A 74 10.75 9.89 7.26
C CYS A 74 11.18 8.52 6.75
N GLU A 75 10.28 7.53 6.79
CA GLU A 75 10.59 6.12 6.51
C GLU A 75 10.53 5.75 5.03
N ILE A 76 9.87 6.56 4.18
CA ILE A 76 9.73 6.29 2.74
C ILE A 76 10.39 7.41 1.92
N PRO A 77 11.69 7.25 1.57
CA PRO A 77 12.39 8.20 0.73
C PRO A 77 11.69 8.39 -0.62
N GLY A 78 11.44 9.64 -1.00
CA GLY A 78 10.79 9.96 -2.28
C GLY A 78 9.29 9.71 -2.31
N LEU A 79 8.63 9.55 -1.15
CA LEU A 79 7.17 9.49 -1.05
C LEU A 79 6.54 10.74 -1.68
N GLU A 80 5.77 10.54 -2.75
CA GLU A 80 4.98 11.60 -3.37
C GLU A 80 3.70 11.84 -2.57
N VAL A 81 3.64 12.97 -1.87
CA VAL A 81 2.44 13.41 -1.16
C VAL A 81 1.60 14.28 -2.08
N VAL A 82 0.48 13.74 -2.56
CA VAL A 82 -0.48 14.48 -3.40
C VAL A 82 -1.16 15.61 -2.61
N GLN A 83 -1.48 15.36 -1.34
CA GLN A 83 -2.07 16.34 -0.44
C GLN A 83 -1.66 16.05 1.01
N PRO A 84 -1.15 17.04 1.77
CA PRO A 84 -0.91 16.89 3.20
C PRO A 84 -2.19 16.65 4.01
N PRO A 85 -2.10 16.17 5.26
CA PRO A 85 -3.24 16.02 6.15
C PRO A 85 -4.06 17.32 6.26
N GLU A 86 -5.36 17.19 6.00
CA GLU A 86 -6.31 18.29 6.07
C GLU A 86 -7.67 17.72 6.48
N ARG A 87 -8.38 18.45 7.33
CA ARG A 87 -9.78 18.12 7.63
C ARG A 87 -10.61 18.25 6.35
N LYS A 88 -11.23 17.15 5.95
CA LYS A 88 -12.16 17.10 4.82
C LYS A 88 -13.59 17.36 5.30
N PRO A 89 -14.50 17.78 4.40
CA PRO A 89 -15.87 18.11 4.76
C PRO A 89 -16.75 16.88 5.08
N TRP A 90 -16.23 15.67 4.85
CA TRP A 90 -16.86 14.41 5.23
C TRP A 90 -16.29 13.88 6.54
#